data_AF-T1JP54-F1
#
_entry.id   AF-T1JP54-F1
#
_cell.length_a   1.000
_cell.length_b   1.000
_cell.length_c   1.000
_cell.angle_alpha   90.00
_cell.angle_beta   90.00
_cell.angle_gamma   90.00
#
_symmetry.space_group_name_H-M   'P 1'
#
loop_
_entity.id
_entity.type
_entity.pdbx_description
1 polymer ?
#
loop_
_entity_poly.entity_id
_entity_poly.type
_entity_poly.pdbx_seq_one_letter_code
_entity_poly.pdbx_strand_id
1 'polypeptide(L)' 'MIPPDIIYKETSSDMAVTEGNTVTLICKTTGYPTPKTTWRREDGGAIILKTAGRDKIKG' A
#
# COMPACT_ATOMS: atom_id res chain seq x y z
N MET A 1 -12.75 -15.32 -17.10
CA MET A 1 -11.69 -14.83 -16.19
C MET A 1 -11.03 -13.63 -16.84
N ILE A 2 -10.73 -12.58 -16.07
CA ILE A 2 -10.14 -11.34 -16.58
C ILE A 2 -8.81 -11.14 -15.86
N PRO A 3 -7.70 -10.94 -16.59
CA PRO A 3 -6.40 -10.70 -15.98
C PRO A 3 -6.42 -9.50 -15.01
N PRO A 4 -5.57 -9.51 -13.98
CA PRO A 4 -5.40 -8.35 -13.11
C PRO A 4 -4.77 -7.19 -13.89
N ASP A 5 -5.30 -5.98 -13.68
CA ASP A 5 -4.76 -4.75 -14.26
C ASP A 5 -4.84 -3.60 -13.26
N ILE A 6 -3.94 -2.61 -13.38
CA ILE A 6 -3.89 -1.42 -12.53
C ILE A 6 -4.62 -0.28 -13.24
N ILE A 7 -5.58 0.32 -12.55
CA ILE A 7 -6.31 1.49 -13.05
C ILE A 7 -5.47 2.74 -12.74
N TYR A 8 -4.55 3.09 -13.64
CA TYR A 8 -3.59 4.20 -13.45
C TYR A 8 -4.25 5.54 -13.13
N LYS A 9 -5.39 5.86 -13.76
CA LYS A 9 -6.15 7.10 -13.52
C LYS A 9 -6.72 7.23 -12.10
N GLU A 10 -6.85 6.12 -11.38
CA GLU A 10 -7.42 6.03 -10.02
C GLU A 10 -6.36 5.61 -8.99
N THR A 11 -5.11 5.44 -9.43
CA THR A 11 -3.95 5.09 -8.61
C THR A 11 -3.09 6.32 -8.41
N SER A 12 -2.48 6.47 -7.24
CA SER A 12 -1.59 7.60 -6.94
C SER A 12 -0.43 7.67 -7.94
N SER A 13 -0.14 8.87 -8.43
CA SER A 13 1.10 9.19 -9.15
C SER A 13 2.24 9.44 -8.16
N ASP A 14 3.41 9.85 -8.68
CA ASP A 14 4.53 10.30 -7.86
C ASP A 14 4.11 11.47 -6.96
N MET A 15 4.54 11.41 -5.69
CA MET A 15 4.22 12.41 -4.66
C MET A 15 5.49 12.80 -3.90
N ALA A 16 5.63 14.08 -3.59
CA ALA A 16 6.64 14.59 -2.68
C ALA A 16 5.96 15.11 -1.40
N VAL A 17 6.43 14.68 -0.24
CA VAL A 17 5.87 15.06 1.07
C VAL A 17 7.01 15.44 2.00
N THR A 18 6.83 16.52 2.75
CA THR A 18 7.81 16.99 3.73
C THR A 18 7.99 15.96 4.86
N GLU A 19 9.22 15.85 5.36
CA GLU A 19 9.51 15.02 6.52
C GLU A 19 8.58 15.35 7.69
N GLY A 20 8.11 14.31 8.40
CA GLY A 20 7.17 14.43 9.51
C GLY A 20 5.70 14.45 9.10
N ASN A 21 5.40 14.71 7.82
CA ASN A 21 4.02 14.66 7.31
C ASN A 21 3.59 13.23 6.91
N THR A 22 2.29 13.00 6.91
CA THR A 22 1.67 11.74 6.51
C THR A 22 1.31 11.75 5.02
N VAL A 23 1.55 10.63 4.34
CA VAL A 23 1.12 10.40 2.96
C VAL A 23 0.25 9.14 2.87
N THR A 24 -0.75 9.19 2.00
CA THR A 24 -1.62 8.05 1.69
C THR A 24 -1.49 7.73 0.21
N LEU A 25 -1.03 6.51 -0.11
CA LEU A 25 -0.95 6.02 -1.49
C LEU A 25 -2.18 5.15 -1.81
N ILE A 26 -2.77 5.38 -2.97
CA ILE A 26 -3.96 4.67 -3.46
C ILE A 26 -3.53 3.76 -4.60
N CYS A 27 -3.97 2.50 -4.57
CA CYS A 27 -3.81 1.56 -5.68
C CYS A 27 -5.17 0.95 -6.02
N LYS A 28 -5.63 1.18 -7.25
CA LYS A 28 -6.89 0.64 -7.76
C LYS A 28 -6.58 -0.42 -8.81
N THR A 29 -7.18 -1.60 -8.63
CA THR A 29 -6.98 -2.75 -9.51
C THR A 29 -8.31 -3.27 -10.03
N THR A 30 -8.31 -3.84 -11.23
CA THR A 30 -9.43 -4.55 -11.85
C THR A 30 -9.01 -5.97 -12.21
N GLY A 31 -9.97 -6.87 -12.45
CA GLY A 31 -9.73 -8.28 -12.77
C GLY A 31 -10.83 -9.18 -12.23
N TYR A 32 -10.88 -10.41 -12.73
CA TYR A 32 -11.83 -11.42 -12.25
C TYR A 32 -11.22 -12.83 -12.21
N PRO A 33 -11.17 -13.48 -11.03
CA PRO A 33 -11.65 -13.01 -9.74
C PRO A 33 -10.94 -11.75 -9.24
N THR A 34 -11.55 -11.04 -8.28
CA THR A 34 -10.97 -9.81 -7.72
C THR A 34 -9.53 -10.06 -7.27
N PRO A 35 -8.55 -9.27 -7.76
CA PRO A 35 -7.15 -9.51 -7.47
C PRO A 35 -6.80 -9.16 -6.02
N LYS A 36 -5.75 -9.81 -5.50
CA LYS A 36 -5.13 -9.44 -4.23
C LYS A 36 -4.09 -8.33 -4.49
N THR A 37 -4.24 -7.21 -3.79
CA THR A 37 -3.32 -6.07 -3.91
C THR A 37 -2.33 -6.06 -2.75
N THR A 38 -1.04 -5.91 -3.04
CA THR A 38 0.04 -5.84 -2.05
C THR A 38 1.03 -4.75 -2.41
N TRP A 39 1.51 -4.03 -1.40
CA TRP A 39 2.54 -3.01 -1.57
C TRP A 39 3.94 -3.61 -1.42
N ARG A 40 4.90 -3.07 -2.17
CA ARG A 40 6.33 -3.37 -2.04
C ARG A 40 7.14 -2.08 -2.24
N ARG A 41 8.32 -2.02 -1.64
CA ARG A 41 9.30 -0.99 -2.01
C ARG A 41 9.95 -1.34 -3.33
N GLU A 42 10.29 -0.33 -4.12
CA GLU A 42 10.99 -0.51 -5.40
C GLU A 42 12.38 -1.13 -5.20
N ASP A 43 13.08 -0.70 -4.14
CA ASP A 43 14.40 -1.22 -3.74
C ASP A 43 14.36 -2.64 -3.14
N GLY A 44 13.18 -3.28 -3.06
CA GLY A 44 13.01 -4.60 -2.46
C GLY A 44 13.16 -4.63 -0.93
N GLY A 45 13.36 -3.48 -0.29
CA GLY A 45 13.45 -3.37 1.16
C GLY A 45 12.13 -3.68 1.86
N ALA A 46 12.21 -3.92 3.17
CA ALA A 46 11.03 -4.13 4.00
C ALA A 46 10.22 -2.83 4.18
N ILE A 47 8.90 -2.94 4.16
CA ILE A 47 7.98 -1.89 4.60
C ILE A 47 7.91 -1.95 6.13
N ILE A 48 8.41 -0.91 6.81
CA ILE A 48 8.38 -0.83 8.26
C ILE A 48 6.98 -0.39 8.71
N LEU A 49 6.17 -1.35 9.14
CA LEU A 49 4.87 -1.06 9.74
C LEU A 49 5.10 -0.61 11.19
N LYS A 50 4.83 0.67 11.47
CA LYS A 50 4.71 1.14 12.85
C LYS A 50 3.41 0.55 13.41
N THR A 51 3.51 -0.58 14.12
CA THR A 51 2.35 -1.13 14.83
C THR A 51 1.87 -0.10 15.85
N ALA A 52 0.66 0.43 15.65
CA ALA A 52 -0.07 1.06 16.73
C ALA A 52 -0.45 -0.06 17.73
N GLY A 53 0.33 -0.21 18.80
CA GLY A 53 -0.02 -1.00 19.99
C GLY A 53 0.44 -2.47 20.01
N ARG A 54 1.66 -2.71 20.51
CA ARG A 54 1.91 -3.80 21.47
C ARG A 54 2.25 -3.16 22.83
N ASP A 55 1.33 -2.39 23.39
CA ASP A 55 1.35 -2.11 24.83
C ASP A 55 0.39 -3.12 25.50
N LYS A 56 1.01 -4.04 26.25
CA LYS A 56 0.49 -4.80 27.39
C LYS A 56 -0.76 -5.67 27.23
N ILE A 57 -0.51 -6.98 27.07
CA ILE A 57 -1.24 -7.99 27.85
C ILE A 57 -0.19 -8.94 28.44
N LYS A 58 0.37 -8.56 29.59
CA LYS A 58 0.85 -9.53 30.57
C LYS A 58 -0.39 -9.97 31.34
N GLY A 59 -0.74 -11.24 31.22
CA GLY A 59 -1.62 -12.00 32.11
C GLY A 59 -0.96 -13.34 32.33
#